data_AF-A0A928H0H6-F1
#
_entry.id   AF-A0A928H0H6-F1
#
_cell.length_a   1.000
_cell.length_b   1.000
_cell.length_c   1.000
_cell.angle_alpha   90.00
_cell.angle_beta   90.00
_cell.angle_gamma   90.00
#
_symmetry.space_group_name_H-M   'P 1'
#
loop_
_entity.id
_entity.type
_entity.pdbx_description
1 polymer ?
#
loop_
_entity_poly.entity_id
_entity_poly.type
_entity_poly.pdbx_seq_one_letter_code
_entity_poly.pdbx_strand_id
1 'polypeptide(L)'
;MSNQQKNEGIFDNVIDSIGKVGNKVIHGIQGYRPKFEQHVALFGESGCGKTTLLTVFYGYQQAVKFQKEAGYRLLADDLTQGQNLLSSFYNITTKPIAPTRLTSREYSFTIRPEGASQDAGRLVWHDYPGEWWTETKTEEEQKDKEETFLSLISSDVALFLVDGAKLKIQGDKYIKYLFCNFRDEISRLKNYPTLKAKFPLTHFPRIWLICLAKSDIMPNVTAEDFKKRILSVANEELQAVKQEIREIIEEPELFNLGDDYLLLSAAEYDEKNESIKDIEKRKGVDLIAPIAFTVPVKRSLWWARKKEATISTMTGALEIIRKLTTGWLKWIPLVGYYFGLLDQIAKNQVINLTDAKEKAIKKGNFIDAVLIAFEQKLSAIDSINTYIGCNEESSR
;
A
#
# COMPACT_ATOMS: atom_id res chain seq x y z
N MET A 1 12.32 -39.21 22.58
CA MET A 1 11.14 -38.41 22.95
C MET A 1 11.57 -37.37 23.98
N SER A 2 11.75 -36.12 23.57
CA SER A 2 11.56 -34.87 24.34
C SER A 2 12.42 -33.77 23.69
N ASN A 3 11.72 -32.78 23.13
CA ASN A 3 12.17 -31.40 22.88
C ASN A 3 11.13 -30.60 22.06
N GLN A 4 10.10 -31.26 21.52
CA GLN A 4 8.97 -30.57 20.85
C GLN A 4 7.86 -30.10 21.81
N GLN A 5 7.77 -30.60 23.05
CA GLN A 5 6.69 -30.23 24.00
C GLN A 5 7.00 -29.03 24.90
N LYS A 6 8.17 -28.39 24.79
CA LYS A 6 8.56 -27.28 25.70
C LYS A 6 8.29 -25.87 25.15
N ASN A 7 7.96 -25.75 23.86
CA ASN A 7 7.72 -24.44 23.22
C ASN A 7 6.23 -24.06 23.09
N GLU A 8 5.30 -25.01 23.23
CA GLU A 8 3.85 -24.72 23.16
C GLU A 8 3.32 -24.08 24.46
N GLY A 9 3.92 -24.38 25.62
CA GLY A 9 3.45 -23.88 26.92
C GLY A 9 3.92 -22.47 27.32
N ILE A 10 4.80 -21.83 26.54
CA ILE A 10 5.32 -20.48 26.86
C ILE A 10 4.38 -19.40 26.34
N PHE A 11 3.74 -19.63 25.18
CA PHE A 11 2.81 -18.66 24.58
C PHE A 11 1.47 -18.55 25.32
N ASP A 12 0.91 -19.68 25.79
CA ASP A 12 -0.37 -19.67 26.51
C ASP A 12 -0.26 -19.02 27.90
N ASN A 13 0.87 -19.21 28.61
CA ASN A 13 1.10 -18.61 29.93
C ASN A 13 1.42 -17.10 29.89
N VAL A 14 1.95 -16.59 28.77
CA VAL A 14 2.19 -15.15 28.57
C VAL A 14 0.90 -14.42 28.22
N ILE A 15 0.00 -15.05 27.46
CA ILE A 15 -1.35 -14.50 27.16
C ILE A 15 -2.17 -14.34 28.46
N ASP A 16 -2.11 -15.31 29.38
CA ASP A 16 -2.85 -15.26 30.65
C ASP A 16 -2.26 -14.28 31.68
N SER A 17 -0.94 -14.03 31.66
CA SER A 17 -0.31 -13.07 32.59
C SER A 17 -0.48 -11.61 32.17
N ILE A 18 -0.64 -11.31 30.88
CA ILE A 18 -0.93 -9.97 30.37
C ILE A 18 -2.41 -9.59 30.58
N GLY A 19 -3.32 -10.56 30.65
CA GLY A 19 -4.73 -10.34 30.97
C GLY A 19 -5.02 -9.84 32.40
N LYS A 20 -4.02 -9.82 33.30
CA LYS A 20 -4.18 -9.43 34.71
C LYS A 20 -3.46 -8.16 35.13
N VAL A 21 -2.70 -7.51 34.25
CA VAL A 21 -2.01 -6.25 34.58
C VAL A 21 -2.75 -5.07 33.95
N GLY A 22 -3.62 -4.45 34.74
CA GLY A 22 -4.07 -3.08 34.48
C GLY A 22 -5.58 -2.83 34.42
N ASN A 23 -6.39 -3.40 35.32
CA ASN A 23 -7.69 -2.80 35.65
C ASN A 23 -7.45 -1.52 36.46
N LYS A 24 -7.17 -0.42 35.78
CA LYS A 24 -7.38 0.93 36.32
C LYS A 24 -8.40 1.62 35.44
N VAL A 25 -9.64 1.58 35.89
CA VAL A 25 -10.77 2.20 35.20
C VAL A 25 -10.60 3.71 35.31
N ILE A 26 -10.13 4.35 34.23
CA ILE A 26 -10.20 5.80 34.08
C ILE A 26 -11.60 6.11 33.54
N HIS A 27 -12.50 6.46 34.45
CA HIS A 27 -13.80 7.03 34.07
C HIS A 27 -13.56 8.47 33.56
N GLY A 28 -13.85 8.71 32.28
CA GLY A 28 -13.98 10.05 31.72
C GLY A 28 -12.92 10.47 30.70
N ILE A 29 -12.73 9.67 29.63
CA ILE A 29 -12.80 10.05 28.20
C ILE A 29 -12.77 8.70 27.47
N GLN A 30 -13.95 8.20 27.12
CA GLN A 30 -14.10 7.04 26.26
C GLN A 30 -13.75 7.49 24.83
N GLY A 31 -12.75 6.88 24.18
CA GLY A 31 -12.74 6.79 22.71
C GLY A 31 -11.70 7.61 21.93
N TYR A 32 -10.41 7.48 22.21
CA TYR A 32 -9.40 7.76 21.18
C TYR A 32 -8.30 6.70 21.19
N ARG A 33 -8.52 5.61 20.44
CA ARG A 33 -7.42 4.79 19.95
C ARG A 33 -6.93 5.45 18.65
N PRO A 34 -5.66 5.87 18.53
CA PRO A 34 -5.15 6.36 17.24
C PRO A 34 -5.24 5.21 16.22
N LYS A 35 -5.76 5.53 15.03
CA LYS A 35 -6.09 4.56 13.97
C LYS A 35 -4.79 3.97 13.39
N PHE A 36 -4.81 2.70 12.99
CA PHE A 36 -3.82 2.13 12.07
C PHE A 36 -3.88 2.97 10.80
N GLU A 37 -2.90 3.85 10.57
CA GLU A 37 -2.88 4.80 9.46
C GLU A 37 -1.83 4.36 8.43
N GLN A 38 -2.19 4.34 7.15
CA GLN A 38 -1.30 4.00 6.04
C GLN A 38 -1.34 5.10 4.99
N HIS A 39 -0.18 5.63 4.63
CA HIS A 39 -0.04 6.59 3.55
C HIS A 39 0.32 5.87 2.23
N VAL A 40 -0.46 6.13 1.19
CA VAL A 40 -0.24 5.63 -0.17
C VAL A 40 0.09 6.78 -1.10
N ALA A 41 1.24 6.70 -1.76
CA ALA A 41 1.68 7.62 -2.80
C ALA A 41 1.49 7.02 -4.19
N LEU A 42 1.05 7.83 -5.16
CA LEU A 42 0.77 7.38 -6.53
C LEU A 42 1.74 7.99 -7.54
N PHE A 43 2.83 7.31 -7.83
CA PHE A 43 3.83 7.78 -8.79
C PHE A 43 3.40 7.53 -10.24
N GLY A 44 3.60 8.49 -11.13
CA GLY A 44 3.44 8.29 -12.58
C GLY A 44 3.27 9.59 -13.35
N GLU A 45 3.53 9.53 -14.66
CA GLU A 45 3.42 10.67 -15.57
C GLU A 45 1.99 11.25 -15.64
N SER A 46 1.84 12.46 -16.18
CA SER A 46 0.51 12.98 -16.51
C SER A 46 -0.21 12.06 -17.50
N GLY A 47 -1.53 11.92 -17.33
CA GLY A 47 -2.39 11.06 -18.15
C GLY A 47 -2.38 9.56 -17.80
N CYS A 48 -1.53 9.09 -16.87
CA CYS A 48 -1.48 7.66 -16.55
C CYS A 48 -2.73 7.14 -15.81
N GLY A 49 -3.55 8.03 -15.24
CA GLY A 49 -4.84 7.71 -14.62
C GLY A 49 -4.88 7.81 -13.10
N LYS A 50 -4.00 8.59 -12.45
CA LYS A 50 -3.94 8.74 -10.97
C LYS A 50 -5.28 9.16 -10.36
N THR A 51 -5.82 10.30 -10.80
CA THR A 51 -7.08 10.86 -10.28
C THR A 51 -8.28 9.97 -10.63
N THR A 52 -8.26 9.34 -11.81
CA THR A 52 -9.24 8.30 -12.20
C THR A 52 -9.20 7.12 -11.23
N LEU A 53 -8.01 6.62 -10.89
CA LEU A 53 -7.85 5.49 -9.98
C LEU A 53 -8.40 5.84 -8.59
N LEU A 54 -8.07 7.01 -8.04
CA LEU A 54 -8.61 7.48 -6.76
C LEU A 54 -10.14 7.58 -6.79
N THR A 55 -10.69 8.16 -7.85
CA THR A 55 -12.13 8.35 -8.02
C THR A 55 -12.88 7.02 -8.05
N VAL A 56 -12.38 6.07 -8.85
CA VAL A 56 -12.94 4.71 -8.91
C VAL A 56 -12.73 3.99 -7.59
N PHE A 57 -11.53 4.05 -7.01
CA PHE A 57 -11.19 3.40 -5.75
C PHE A 57 -12.19 3.79 -4.67
N TYR A 58 -12.49 5.07 -4.51
CA TYR A 58 -13.47 5.53 -3.53
C TYR A 58 -14.91 5.17 -3.93
N GLY A 59 -15.30 5.50 -5.17
CA GLY A 59 -16.68 5.36 -5.65
C GLY A 59 -17.18 3.92 -5.67
N TYR A 60 -16.36 2.98 -6.17
CA TYR A 60 -16.67 1.54 -6.19
C TYR A 60 -16.93 0.99 -4.77
N GLN A 61 -16.15 1.45 -3.79
CA GLN A 61 -16.27 0.98 -2.41
C GLN A 61 -17.51 1.50 -1.67
N GLN A 62 -18.22 2.47 -2.24
CA GLN A 62 -19.51 2.94 -1.69
C GLN A 62 -20.68 2.00 -2.05
N ALA A 63 -20.49 1.05 -2.97
CA ALA A 63 -21.53 0.11 -3.35
C ALA A 63 -21.88 -0.86 -2.20
N VAL A 64 -23.18 -1.09 -1.99
CA VAL A 64 -23.67 -2.08 -0.99
C VAL A 64 -23.09 -3.47 -1.24
N LYS A 65 -22.90 -3.83 -2.51
CA LYS A 65 -22.28 -5.11 -2.91
C LYS A 65 -20.84 -5.22 -2.40
N PHE A 66 -20.04 -4.16 -2.57
CA PHE A 66 -18.66 -4.13 -2.11
C PHE A 66 -18.58 -4.38 -0.61
N GLN A 67 -19.40 -3.67 0.18
CA GLN A 67 -19.40 -3.84 1.64
C GLN A 67 -19.64 -5.30 2.05
N LYS A 68 -20.65 -5.96 1.45
CA LYS A 68 -21.00 -7.35 1.79
C LYS A 68 -19.90 -8.34 1.44
N GLU A 69 -19.17 -8.09 0.35
CA GLU A 69 -18.10 -8.98 -0.13
C GLU A 69 -16.79 -8.72 0.61
N ALA A 70 -16.45 -7.45 0.85
CA ALA A 70 -15.19 -7.03 1.47
C ALA A 70 -15.21 -7.09 3.00
N GLY A 71 -16.39 -7.00 3.63
CA GLY A 71 -16.54 -7.01 5.10
C GLY A 71 -16.15 -5.71 5.79
N TYR A 72 -15.99 -4.61 5.05
CA TYR A 72 -15.71 -3.27 5.57
C TYR A 72 -16.30 -2.17 4.66
N ARG A 73 -16.33 -0.95 5.19
CA ARG A 73 -16.64 0.29 4.46
C ARG A 73 -15.46 1.24 4.50
N LEU A 74 -15.34 2.02 3.43
CA LEU A 74 -14.41 3.13 3.34
C LEU A 74 -15.18 4.44 3.46
N LEU A 75 -14.87 5.26 4.47
CA LEU A 75 -15.54 6.52 4.77
C LEU A 75 -14.55 7.66 4.53
N ALA A 76 -14.89 8.62 3.67
CA ALA A 76 -14.08 9.83 3.54
C ALA A 76 -14.12 10.63 4.85
N ASP A 77 -12.95 11.04 5.35
CA ASP A 77 -12.84 11.88 6.54
C ASP A 77 -13.30 13.32 6.24
N ASP A 78 -13.09 13.79 5.01
CA ASP A 78 -13.68 15.03 4.48
C ASP A 78 -14.90 14.69 3.61
N LEU A 79 -16.08 15.10 4.07
CA LEU A 79 -17.35 14.87 3.39
C LEU A 79 -17.43 15.56 2.02
N THR A 80 -16.84 16.75 1.88
CA THR A 80 -16.82 17.51 0.62
C THR A 80 -15.95 16.79 -0.39
N GLN A 81 -14.75 16.35 0.01
CA GLN A 81 -13.89 15.54 -0.84
C GLN A 81 -14.59 14.23 -1.25
N GLY A 82 -15.21 13.53 -0.31
CA GLY A 82 -15.96 12.31 -0.57
C GLY A 82 -17.12 12.50 -1.56
N GLN A 83 -17.92 13.56 -1.38
CA GLN A 83 -19.00 13.89 -2.31
C GLN A 83 -18.49 14.25 -3.70
N ASN A 84 -17.38 14.98 -3.79
CA ASN A 84 -16.75 15.32 -5.08
C ASN A 84 -16.22 14.08 -5.80
N LEU A 85 -15.56 13.16 -5.09
CA LEU A 85 -15.11 11.89 -5.65
C LEU A 85 -16.30 11.04 -6.12
N LEU A 86 -17.36 10.96 -5.33
CA LEU A 86 -18.55 10.18 -5.69
C LEU A 86 -19.30 10.78 -6.89
N SER A 87 -19.45 12.10 -6.92
CA SER A 87 -20.02 12.81 -8.07
C SER A 87 -19.18 12.60 -9.33
N SER A 88 -17.86 12.67 -9.20
CA SER A 88 -16.94 12.41 -10.32
C SER A 88 -17.06 10.96 -10.81
N PHE A 89 -17.16 10.00 -9.89
CA PHE A 89 -17.33 8.57 -10.21
C PHE A 89 -18.60 8.32 -11.03
N TYR A 90 -19.75 8.88 -10.63
CA TYR A 90 -21.00 8.68 -11.37
C TYR A 90 -21.05 9.38 -12.73
N ASN A 91 -20.23 10.41 -12.93
CA ASN A 91 -20.18 11.17 -14.17
C ASN A 91 -18.97 10.81 -15.04
N ILE A 92 -18.14 9.85 -14.65
CA ILE A 92 -16.81 9.65 -15.24
C ILE A 92 -16.84 9.21 -16.72
N THR A 93 -17.93 8.55 -17.14
CA THR A 93 -18.14 8.12 -18.53
C THR A 93 -18.64 9.25 -19.43
N THR A 94 -19.27 10.29 -18.86
CA THR A 94 -19.85 11.42 -19.60
C THR A 94 -19.01 12.70 -19.49
N LYS A 95 -18.24 12.83 -18.41
CA LYS A 95 -17.41 13.98 -18.10
C LYS A 95 -16.02 13.50 -17.67
N PRO A 96 -14.99 13.68 -18.52
CA PRO A 96 -13.62 13.35 -18.16
C PRO A 96 -13.19 14.08 -16.89
N ILE A 97 -12.46 13.39 -16.03
CA ILE A 97 -11.86 13.99 -14.84
C ILE A 97 -10.72 14.89 -15.28
N ALA A 98 -10.78 16.16 -14.91
CA ALA A 98 -9.69 17.08 -15.17
C ALA A 98 -8.43 16.62 -14.42
N PRO A 99 -7.24 16.62 -15.06
CA PRO A 99 -6.01 16.26 -14.39
C PRO A 99 -5.75 17.20 -13.20
N THR A 100 -5.24 16.65 -12.11
CA THR A 100 -4.75 17.43 -10.97
C THR A 100 -3.60 18.30 -11.46
N ARG A 101 -3.83 19.62 -11.51
CA ARG A 101 -2.84 20.61 -11.94
C ARG A 101 -2.47 21.49 -10.76
N LEU A 102 -1.18 21.83 -10.67
CA LEU A 102 -0.61 22.87 -9.79
C LEU A 102 -0.62 22.59 -8.28
N THR A 103 -1.52 21.76 -7.75
CA THR A 103 -1.62 21.52 -6.29
C THR A 103 -1.73 20.04 -5.98
N SER A 104 -0.98 19.58 -4.97
CA SER A 104 -1.17 18.25 -4.38
C SER A 104 -2.39 18.23 -3.49
N ARG A 105 -3.07 17.08 -3.39
CA ARG A 105 -4.21 16.88 -2.50
C ARG A 105 -4.06 15.58 -1.73
N GLU A 106 -4.34 15.67 -0.44
CA GLU A 106 -4.43 14.51 0.43
C GLU A 106 -5.91 14.15 0.64
N TYR A 107 -6.20 12.86 0.52
CA TYR A 107 -7.52 12.28 0.75
C TYR A 107 -7.41 11.24 1.87
N SER A 108 -8.09 11.48 2.99
CA SER A 108 -8.09 10.55 4.11
C SER A 108 -9.38 9.73 4.16
N PHE A 109 -9.24 8.43 4.35
CA PHE A 109 -10.33 7.48 4.39
C PHE A 109 -10.28 6.60 5.62
N THR A 110 -11.30 6.66 6.46
CA THR A 110 -11.49 5.74 7.58
C THR A 110 -12.00 4.38 7.10
N ILE A 111 -11.37 3.30 7.55
CA ILE A 111 -11.80 1.92 7.32
C ILE A 111 -12.64 1.46 8.51
N ARG A 112 -13.92 1.17 8.26
CA ARG A 112 -14.84 0.66 9.27
C ARG A 112 -15.33 -0.75 8.92
N PRO A 113 -14.97 -1.77 9.71
CA PRO A 113 -15.49 -3.13 9.52
C PRO A 113 -17.01 -3.17 9.60
N GLU A 114 -17.60 -4.11 8.87
CA GLU A 114 -19.04 -4.36 8.92
C GLU A 114 -19.46 -4.85 10.31
N GLY A 115 -20.56 -4.30 10.84
CA GLY A 115 -21.07 -4.64 12.18
C GLY A 115 -20.26 -4.07 13.35
N ALA A 116 -19.19 -3.32 13.08
CA ALA A 116 -18.37 -2.70 14.12
C ALA A 116 -18.82 -1.29 14.46
N SER A 117 -18.75 -0.94 15.75
CA SER A 117 -18.91 0.43 16.24
C SER A 117 -17.60 1.23 16.23
N GLN A 118 -16.46 0.56 15.99
CA GLN A 118 -15.13 1.15 16.00
C GLN A 118 -14.46 1.05 14.63
N ASP A 119 -13.60 2.02 14.35
CA ASP A 119 -12.79 2.06 13.13
C ASP A 119 -11.59 1.10 13.26
N ALA A 120 -11.23 0.43 12.16
CA ALA A 120 -10.08 -0.48 12.12
C ALA A 120 -8.79 0.22 11.69
N GLY A 121 -8.90 1.29 10.91
CA GLY A 121 -7.75 2.00 10.38
C GLY A 121 -8.12 3.19 9.52
N ARG A 122 -7.12 3.75 8.87
CA ARG A 122 -7.21 4.89 7.99
C ARG A 122 -6.22 4.75 6.84
N LEU A 123 -6.67 5.05 5.64
CA LEU A 123 -5.84 5.13 4.45
C LEU A 123 -5.75 6.61 4.05
N VAL A 124 -4.54 7.13 3.96
CA VAL A 124 -4.26 8.49 3.46
C VAL A 124 -3.70 8.35 2.06
N TRP A 125 -4.36 8.95 1.08
CA TRP A 125 -3.99 8.91 -0.32
C TRP A 125 -3.44 10.24 -0.76
N HIS A 126 -2.24 10.22 -1.32
CA HIS A 126 -1.57 11.41 -1.84
C HIS A 126 -1.73 11.47 -3.36
N ASP A 127 -2.54 12.41 -3.86
CA ASP A 127 -2.64 12.72 -5.29
C ASP A 127 -1.81 13.97 -5.60
N TYR A 128 -0.99 13.90 -6.64
CA TYR A 128 -0.11 15.01 -7.01
C TYR A 128 -0.09 15.23 -8.54
N PRO A 129 0.24 16.46 -8.99
CA PRO A 129 0.34 16.77 -10.42
C PRO A 129 1.40 15.92 -11.13
N GLY A 130 0.98 15.16 -12.14
CA GLY A 130 1.91 14.34 -12.93
C GLY A 130 2.91 15.18 -13.74
N GLU A 131 2.55 16.43 -14.03
CA GLU A 131 3.35 17.43 -14.72
C GLU A 131 4.61 17.82 -13.94
N TRP A 132 4.63 17.61 -12.62
CA TRP A 132 5.84 17.86 -11.82
C TRP A 132 6.99 16.92 -12.18
N TRP A 133 6.77 15.88 -13.00
CA TRP A 133 7.85 15.07 -13.57
C TRP A 133 8.55 15.73 -14.76
N THR A 134 7.90 16.71 -15.39
CA THR A 134 8.33 17.25 -16.68
C THR A 134 8.51 18.76 -16.68
N GLU A 135 7.78 19.50 -15.84
CA GLU A 135 7.73 20.96 -15.84
C GLU A 135 7.75 21.53 -14.41
N THR A 136 8.51 22.62 -14.21
CA THR A 136 8.34 23.55 -13.08
C THR A 136 8.41 24.96 -13.67
N LYS A 137 7.41 25.82 -13.47
CA LYS A 137 7.32 27.13 -14.14
C LYS A 137 7.59 28.31 -13.19
N THR A 138 7.40 28.15 -11.89
CA THR A 138 7.58 29.24 -10.91
C THR A 138 8.33 28.78 -9.64
N GLU A 139 8.84 29.74 -8.85
CA GLU A 139 9.49 29.47 -7.56
C GLU A 139 8.51 28.96 -6.49
N GLU A 140 7.23 29.35 -6.58
CA GLU A 140 6.17 28.86 -5.67
C GLU A 140 5.81 27.40 -6.00
N GLU A 141 5.61 27.09 -7.29
CA GLU A 141 5.42 25.70 -7.75
C GLU A 141 6.60 24.81 -7.36
N GLN A 142 7.82 25.36 -7.33
CA GLN A 142 9.01 24.64 -6.93
C GLN A 142 8.96 24.25 -5.44
N LYS A 143 8.52 25.14 -4.55
CA LYS A 143 8.37 24.83 -3.12
C LYS A 143 7.27 23.82 -2.87
N ASP A 144 6.11 23.99 -3.50
CA ASP A 144 5.00 23.05 -3.40
C ASP A 144 5.43 21.66 -3.86
N LYS A 145 6.15 21.59 -4.98
CA LYS A 145 6.72 20.35 -5.51
C LYS A 145 7.69 19.69 -4.53
N GLU A 146 8.55 20.46 -3.86
CA GLU A 146 9.48 19.94 -2.85
C GLU A 146 8.74 19.36 -1.64
N GLU A 147 7.75 20.09 -1.11
CA GLU A 147 6.96 19.66 0.04
C GLU A 147 6.13 18.41 -0.27
N THR A 148 5.46 18.39 -1.42
CA THR A 148 4.72 17.20 -1.84
C THR A 148 5.66 16.04 -2.12
N PHE A 149 6.80 16.27 -2.78
CA PHE A 149 7.75 15.18 -3.02
C PHE A 149 8.14 14.54 -1.71
N LEU A 150 8.49 15.33 -0.70
CA LEU A 150 8.80 14.82 0.63
C LEU A 150 7.65 14.00 1.21
N SER A 151 6.39 14.47 1.10
CA SER A 151 5.22 13.71 1.56
C SER A 151 5.08 12.36 0.84
N LEU A 152 5.28 12.34 -0.48
CA LEU A 152 5.21 11.12 -1.30
C LEU A 152 6.32 10.12 -0.94
N ILE A 153 7.56 10.58 -0.86
CA ILE A 153 8.70 9.73 -0.50
C ILE A 153 8.82 9.47 1.00
N SER A 154 7.88 9.99 1.81
CA SER A 154 7.70 9.64 3.22
C SER A 154 6.46 8.77 3.48
N SER A 155 5.68 8.44 2.44
CA SER A 155 4.51 7.57 2.54
C SER A 155 4.89 6.13 2.92
N ASP A 156 3.97 5.30 3.37
CA ASP A 156 4.29 3.90 3.75
C ASP A 156 4.41 3.00 2.51
N VAL A 157 3.60 3.28 1.48
CA VAL A 157 3.46 2.47 0.25
C VAL A 157 3.44 3.38 -0.97
N ALA A 158 4.17 2.97 -2.02
CA ALA A 158 4.24 3.68 -3.28
C ALA A 158 3.70 2.82 -4.43
N LEU A 159 2.75 3.35 -5.20
CA LEU A 159 2.26 2.74 -6.45
C LEU A 159 2.89 3.48 -7.63
N PHE A 160 3.84 2.84 -8.31
CA PHE A 160 4.51 3.37 -9.49
C PHE A 160 3.79 2.96 -10.78
N LEU A 161 2.97 3.84 -11.34
CA LEU A 161 2.12 3.59 -12.49
C LEU A 161 2.90 3.65 -13.80
N VAL A 162 2.91 2.52 -14.50
CA VAL A 162 3.31 2.37 -15.91
C VAL A 162 2.03 2.44 -16.75
N ASP A 163 1.92 3.41 -17.64
CA ASP A 163 0.73 3.59 -18.48
C ASP A 163 0.65 2.50 -19.56
N GLY A 164 -0.34 1.60 -19.46
CA GLY A 164 -0.55 0.51 -20.40
C GLY A 164 -0.84 0.97 -21.84
N ALA A 165 -1.50 2.11 -22.03
CA ALA A 165 -1.77 2.66 -23.37
C ALA A 165 -0.46 3.13 -24.02
N LYS A 166 0.38 3.87 -23.28
CA LYS A 166 1.71 4.28 -23.75
C LYS A 166 2.61 3.07 -24.00
N LEU A 167 2.61 2.09 -23.10
CA LEU A 167 3.39 0.87 -23.26
C LEU A 167 3.01 0.08 -24.51
N LYS A 168 1.72 0.03 -24.87
CA LYS A 168 1.27 -0.63 -26.09
C LYS A 168 1.71 0.09 -27.36
N ILE A 169 1.66 1.42 -27.37
CA ILE A 169 2.00 2.24 -28.55
C ILE A 169 3.52 2.36 -28.73
N GLN A 170 4.24 2.68 -27.66
CA GLN A 170 5.68 2.98 -27.70
C GLN A 170 6.57 1.77 -27.42
N GLY A 171 5.97 0.67 -26.94
CA GLY A 171 6.67 -0.56 -26.61
C GLY A 171 7.65 -0.39 -25.44
N ASP A 172 8.65 -1.25 -25.42
CA ASP A 172 9.59 -1.42 -24.32
C ASP A 172 10.47 -0.19 -24.05
N LYS A 173 10.69 0.66 -25.06
CA LYS A 173 11.43 1.92 -24.93
C LYS A 173 10.78 2.87 -23.91
N TYR A 174 9.45 2.84 -23.80
CA TYR A 174 8.72 3.64 -22.83
C TYR A 174 9.09 3.29 -21.39
N ILE A 175 9.29 1.99 -21.08
CA ILE A 175 9.64 1.54 -19.73
C ILE A 175 11.00 2.11 -19.32
N LYS A 176 12.00 1.99 -20.20
CA LYS A 176 13.35 2.53 -19.95
C LYS A 176 13.30 4.04 -19.72
N TYR A 177 12.61 4.75 -20.62
CA TYR A 177 12.43 6.19 -20.51
C TYR A 177 11.75 6.59 -19.19
N LEU A 178 10.70 5.88 -18.79
CA LEU A 178 9.96 6.14 -17.56
C LEU A 178 10.85 6.03 -16.31
N PHE A 179 11.65 4.97 -16.21
CA PHE A 179 12.57 4.81 -15.08
C PHE A 179 13.74 5.80 -15.11
N CYS A 180 14.31 6.09 -16.29
CA CYS A 180 15.33 7.12 -16.43
C CYS A 180 14.82 8.50 -15.97
N ASN A 181 13.64 8.90 -16.43
CA ASN A 181 13.04 10.16 -16.03
C ASN A 181 12.79 10.23 -14.52
N PHE A 182 12.28 9.14 -13.94
CA PHE A 182 12.02 9.10 -12.51
C PHE A 182 13.32 9.16 -11.69
N ARG A 183 14.37 8.47 -12.14
CA ARG A 183 15.71 8.56 -11.55
C ARG A 183 16.22 10.00 -11.59
N ASP A 184 16.13 10.65 -12.75
CA ASP A 184 16.61 12.01 -12.95
C ASP A 184 15.80 13.02 -12.11
N GLU A 185 14.49 12.80 -11.97
CA GLU A 185 13.62 13.57 -11.08
C GLU A 185 14.05 13.45 -9.62
N ILE A 186 14.26 12.21 -9.14
CA ILE A 186 14.77 11.97 -7.80
C ILE A 186 16.12 12.69 -7.64
N SER A 187 17.07 12.48 -8.54
CA SER A 187 18.40 13.08 -8.47
C SER A 187 18.35 14.62 -8.41
N ARG A 188 17.48 15.25 -9.21
CA ARG A 188 17.23 16.68 -9.15
C ARG A 188 16.64 17.09 -7.80
N LEU A 189 15.60 16.39 -7.34
CA LEU A 189 14.90 16.71 -6.10
C LEU A 189 15.81 16.62 -4.87
N LYS A 190 16.69 15.62 -4.85
CA LYS A 190 17.67 15.46 -3.78
C LYS A 190 18.61 16.64 -3.60
N ASN A 191 18.88 17.35 -4.70
CA ASN A 191 19.83 18.45 -4.73
C ASN A 191 19.22 19.79 -4.30
N TYR A 192 17.90 19.88 -4.09
CA TYR A 192 17.30 21.10 -3.54
C TYR A 192 17.74 21.31 -2.08
N PRO A 193 18.17 22.53 -1.69
CA PRO A 193 18.70 22.80 -0.36
C PRO A 193 17.73 22.45 0.79
N THR A 194 16.44 22.70 0.58
CA THR A 194 15.33 22.42 1.51
C THR A 194 15.16 20.94 1.80
N LEU A 195 15.31 20.09 0.77
CA LEU A 195 15.21 18.63 0.86
C LEU A 195 16.51 18.02 1.36
N LYS A 196 17.65 18.54 0.91
CA LYS A 196 18.98 18.06 1.31
C LYS A 196 19.18 18.10 2.82
N ALA A 197 18.63 19.10 3.51
CA ALA A 197 18.67 19.21 4.96
C ALA A 197 17.82 18.14 5.70
N LYS A 198 16.92 17.45 5.00
CA LYS A 198 16.03 16.43 5.57
C LYS A 198 16.54 14.99 5.36
N PHE A 199 17.62 14.81 4.58
CA PHE A 199 18.20 13.49 4.35
C PHE A 199 19.26 13.13 5.41
N PRO A 200 19.41 11.83 5.75
CA PRO A 200 18.61 10.70 5.27
C PRO A 200 17.20 10.67 5.88
N LEU A 201 16.21 10.20 5.10
CA LEU A 201 14.84 10.04 5.57
C LEU A 201 14.72 8.84 6.49
N THR A 202 14.11 9.08 7.65
CA THR A 202 13.73 8.05 8.62
C THR A 202 12.42 7.35 8.25
N HIS A 203 11.53 8.09 7.57
CA HIS A 203 10.25 7.62 7.04
C HIS A 203 10.29 7.62 5.52
N PHE A 204 10.00 6.48 4.90
CA PHE A 204 9.96 6.35 3.44
C PHE A 204 9.10 5.15 3.01
N PRO A 205 8.61 5.11 1.76
CA PRO A 205 7.86 3.97 1.29
C PRO A 205 8.79 2.80 1.18
N ARG A 206 8.57 1.84 2.06
CA ARG A 206 9.36 0.61 2.12
C ARG A 206 8.87 -0.41 1.10
N ILE A 207 7.61 -0.26 0.69
CA ILE A 207 6.94 -1.09 -0.31
C ILE A 207 6.69 -0.24 -1.56
N TRP A 208 7.33 -0.60 -2.66
CA TRP A 208 7.09 -0.01 -3.98
C TRP A 208 6.50 -1.05 -4.92
N LEU A 209 5.27 -0.79 -5.37
CA LEU A 209 4.60 -1.61 -6.37
C LEU A 209 4.75 -0.98 -7.75
N ILE A 210 5.34 -1.71 -8.69
CA ILE A 210 5.31 -1.31 -10.10
C ILE A 210 3.97 -1.77 -10.68
N CYS A 211 3.13 -0.81 -11.04
CA CYS A 211 1.74 -1.04 -11.40
C CYS A 211 1.51 -0.84 -12.90
N LEU A 212 0.97 -1.82 -13.62
CA LEU A 212 0.49 -1.62 -14.98
C LEU A 212 -0.89 -0.98 -14.95
N ALA A 213 -0.97 0.34 -15.18
CA ALA A 213 -2.23 1.05 -15.31
C ALA A 213 -2.90 0.76 -16.67
N LYS A 214 -4.23 0.87 -16.74
CA LYS A 214 -5.03 0.53 -17.94
C LYS A 214 -4.75 -0.90 -18.45
N SER A 215 -4.54 -1.84 -17.52
CA SER A 215 -4.15 -3.22 -17.84
C SER A 215 -5.20 -4.01 -18.62
N ASP A 216 -6.45 -3.55 -18.67
CA ASP A 216 -7.54 -4.10 -19.48
C ASP A 216 -7.24 -4.10 -20.99
N ILE A 217 -6.40 -3.17 -21.45
CA ILE A 217 -5.90 -3.09 -22.84
C ILE A 217 -5.04 -4.32 -23.20
N MET A 218 -4.47 -4.99 -22.19
CA MET A 218 -3.61 -6.17 -22.33
C MET A 218 -4.20 -7.35 -21.53
N PRO A 219 -5.37 -7.88 -21.91
CA PRO A 219 -6.17 -8.77 -21.06
C PRO A 219 -5.48 -10.10 -20.73
N ASN A 220 -4.55 -10.55 -21.59
CA ASN A 220 -3.81 -11.80 -21.42
C ASN A 220 -2.53 -11.67 -20.58
N VAL A 221 -2.19 -10.45 -20.14
CA VAL A 221 -0.98 -10.22 -19.33
C VAL A 221 -1.31 -10.46 -17.85
N THR A 222 -0.52 -11.31 -17.20
CA THR A 222 -0.52 -11.49 -15.75
C THR A 222 0.51 -10.58 -15.07
N ALA A 223 0.42 -10.42 -13.74
CA ALA A 223 1.39 -9.67 -12.97
C ALA A 223 2.81 -10.25 -13.09
N GLU A 224 2.93 -11.58 -13.21
CA GLU A 224 4.19 -12.29 -13.44
C GLU A 224 4.76 -12.00 -14.84
N ASP A 225 3.92 -12.00 -15.88
CA ASP A 225 4.35 -11.62 -17.24
C ASP A 225 4.85 -10.19 -17.29
N PHE A 226 4.15 -9.29 -16.61
CA PHE A 226 4.54 -7.88 -16.50
C PHE A 226 5.87 -7.72 -15.75
N LYS A 227 6.05 -8.40 -14.61
CA LYS A 227 7.32 -8.47 -13.88
C LYS A 227 8.46 -8.94 -14.78
N LYS A 228 8.28 -10.07 -15.47
CA LYS A 228 9.28 -10.63 -16.41
C LYS A 228 9.67 -9.62 -17.47
N ARG A 229 8.68 -8.93 -18.08
CA ARG A 229 8.93 -7.91 -19.11
C ARG A 229 9.74 -6.74 -18.56
N ILE A 230 9.38 -6.21 -17.40
CA ILE A 230 10.12 -5.10 -16.75
C ILE A 230 11.57 -5.52 -16.50
N LEU A 231 11.79 -6.70 -15.91
CA LEU A 231 13.12 -7.20 -15.60
C LEU A 231 13.94 -7.53 -16.86
N SER A 232 13.32 -8.01 -17.93
CA SER A 232 14.04 -8.30 -19.18
C SER A 232 14.47 -7.04 -19.94
N VAL A 233 13.69 -5.96 -19.83
CA VAL A 233 13.85 -4.77 -20.66
C VAL A 233 14.61 -3.66 -19.92
N ALA A 234 14.26 -3.41 -18.67
CA ALA A 234 14.61 -2.18 -17.97
C ALA A 234 15.19 -2.44 -16.56
N ASN A 235 15.79 -3.61 -16.33
CA ASN A 235 16.38 -3.93 -15.03
C ASN A 235 17.53 -2.98 -14.67
N GLU A 236 18.37 -2.58 -15.62
CA GLU A 236 19.46 -1.63 -15.36
C GLU A 236 18.92 -0.27 -14.90
N GLU A 237 17.92 0.27 -15.60
CA GLU A 237 17.27 1.53 -15.23
C GLU A 237 16.55 1.42 -13.88
N LEU A 238 15.90 0.28 -13.61
CA LEU A 238 15.27 0.01 -12.32
C LEU A 238 16.28 -0.07 -11.17
N GLN A 239 17.43 -0.72 -11.38
CA GLN A 239 18.52 -0.73 -10.38
C GLN A 239 19.09 0.67 -10.15
N ALA A 240 19.18 1.50 -11.20
CA ALA A 240 19.64 2.88 -11.07
C ALA A 240 18.66 3.72 -10.21
N VAL A 241 17.35 3.61 -10.43
CA VAL A 241 16.33 4.23 -9.55
C VAL A 241 16.49 3.73 -8.12
N LYS A 242 16.68 2.41 -7.95
CA LYS A 242 16.85 1.80 -6.62
C LYS A 242 18.07 2.38 -5.89
N GLN A 243 19.17 2.59 -6.62
CA GLN A 243 20.38 3.19 -6.07
C GLN A 243 20.16 4.64 -5.65
N GLU A 244 19.48 5.44 -6.48
CA GLU A 244 19.14 6.81 -6.10
C GLU A 244 18.33 6.84 -4.80
N ILE A 245 17.26 6.06 -4.67
CA ILE A 245 16.43 6.10 -3.45
C ILE A 245 17.24 5.67 -2.21
N ARG A 246 18.14 4.69 -2.35
CA ARG A 246 18.98 4.21 -1.23
C ARG A 246 19.89 5.28 -0.63
N GLU A 247 20.32 6.26 -1.41
CA GLU A 247 21.22 7.31 -0.94
C GLU A 247 20.55 8.34 -0.04
N ILE A 248 19.21 8.38 -0.01
CA ILE A 248 18.45 9.38 0.75
C ILE A 248 17.62 8.81 1.89
N ILE A 249 17.80 7.54 2.23
CA ILE A 249 17.07 6.85 3.31
C ILE A 249 18.03 6.30 4.35
N GLU A 250 17.57 6.24 5.60
CA GLU A 250 18.41 5.81 6.74
C GLU A 250 18.69 4.30 6.73
N GLU A 251 17.75 3.48 6.24
CA GLU A 251 17.79 2.01 6.27
C GLU A 251 17.67 1.40 4.85
N PRO A 252 18.67 1.56 3.97
CA PRO A 252 18.59 1.13 2.57
C PRO A 252 18.45 -0.39 2.36
N GLU A 253 18.77 -1.20 3.39
CA GLU A 253 18.59 -2.64 3.36
C GLU A 253 17.12 -3.08 3.49
N LEU A 254 16.26 -2.18 3.98
CA LEU A 254 14.82 -2.39 4.17
C LEU A 254 14.01 -1.75 3.05
N PHE A 255 14.67 -1.13 2.08
CA PHE A 255 14.01 -0.62 0.91
C PHE A 255 13.85 -1.69 -0.15
N ASN A 256 12.63 -1.83 -0.66
CA ASN A 256 12.34 -2.72 -1.74
C ASN A 256 11.63 -2.03 -2.91
N LEU A 257 12.25 -2.15 -4.07
CA LEU A 257 11.75 -1.75 -5.37
C LEU A 257 12.13 -2.84 -6.37
N GLY A 258 11.15 -3.26 -7.18
CA GLY A 258 11.30 -4.31 -8.19
C GLY A 258 10.84 -5.70 -7.77
N ASP A 259 10.24 -5.85 -6.59
CA ASP A 259 9.77 -7.15 -6.11
C ASP A 259 8.24 -7.29 -6.11
N ASP A 260 7.51 -6.17 -6.12
CA ASP A 260 6.06 -6.13 -6.06
C ASP A 260 5.49 -5.52 -7.34
N TYR A 261 4.55 -6.24 -7.97
CA TYR A 261 3.91 -5.83 -9.22
C TYR A 261 2.39 -6.00 -9.15
N LEU A 262 1.66 -5.04 -9.71
CA LEU A 262 0.20 -5.01 -9.67
C LEU A 262 -0.37 -4.63 -11.03
N LEU A 263 -1.40 -5.34 -11.48
CA LEU A 263 -2.18 -4.96 -12.65
C LEU A 263 -3.38 -4.13 -12.20
N LEU A 264 -3.46 -2.90 -12.70
CA LEU A 264 -4.52 -1.96 -12.37
C LEU A 264 -5.32 -1.59 -13.62
N SER A 265 -6.64 -1.74 -13.53
CA SER A 265 -7.57 -1.11 -14.45
C SER A 265 -8.69 -0.49 -13.61
N ALA A 266 -8.74 0.83 -13.60
CA ALA A 266 -9.76 1.58 -12.88
C ALA A 266 -11.13 1.49 -13.59
N ALA A 267 -11.12 1.29 -14.89
CA ALA A 267 -12.31 1.11 -15.72
C ALA A 267 -11.84 0.58 -17.09
N GLU A 268 -12.74 -0.01 -17.87
CA GLU A 268 -12.44 -0.33 -19.27
C GLU A 268 -12.12 0.96 -20.02
N TYR A 269 -10.94 1.01 -20.61
CA TYR A 269 -10.43 2.17 -21.34
C TYR A 269 -10.70 2.04 -22.84
N ASP A 270 -11.25 3.09 -23.43
CA ASP A 270 -11.40 3.22 -24.88
C ASP A 270 -10.18 3.94 -25.45
N GLU A 271 -9.25 3.16 -26.02
CA GLU A 271 -8.04 3.67 -26.67
C GLU A 271 -8.35 4.63 -27.84
N LYS A 272 -9.47 4.45 -28.54
CA LYS A 272 -9.79 5.26 -29.73
C LYS A 272 -10.27 6.65 -29.36
N ASN A 273 -11.04 6.74 -28.27
CA ASN A 273 -11.65 7.97 -27.80
C ASN A 273 -10.92 8.59 -26.60
N GLU A 274 -9.82 7.96 -26.17
CA GLU A 274 -9.06 8.29 -24.96
C GLU A 274 -9.93 8.49 -23.72
N SER A 275 -10.98 7.69 -23.59
CA SER A 275 -12.05 7.87 -22.61
C SER A 275 -12.37 6.60 -21.84
N ILE A 276 -13.19 6.72 -20.80
CA ILE A 276 -13.64 5.57 -20.00
C ILE A 276 -14.92 5.01 -20.61
N LYS A 277 -14.89 3.72 -20.94
CA LYS A 277 -15.98 3.00 -21.57
C LYS A 277 -16.92 2.37 -20.54
N ASP A 278 -16.37 1.66 -19.56
CA ASP A 278 -17.16 0.91 -18.58
C ASP A 278 -16.48 0.88 -17.21
N ILE A 279 -17.12 1.51 -16.23
CA ILE A 279 -16.62 1.60 -14.86
C ILE A 279 -16.74 0.29 -14.09
N GLU A 280 -17.61 -0.64 -14.51
CA GLU A 280 -17.84 -1.91 -13.82
C GLU A 280 -16.72 -2.91 -14.06
N LYS A 281 -16.00 -2.76 -15.17
CA LYS A 281 -14.82 -3.57 -15.48
C LYS A 281 -13.58 -2.97 -14.84
N ARG A 282 -13.27 -3.48 -13.66
CA ARG A 282 -12.10 -3.10 -12.86
C ARG A 282 -11.18 -4.29 -12.68
N LYS A 283 -9.88 -4.02 -12.54
CA LYS A 283 -8.86 -5.00 -12.18
C LYS A 283 -7.94 -4.43 -11.12
N GLY A 284 -7.76 -5.15 -10.01
CA GLY A 284 -6.78 -4.84 -8.95
C GLY A 284 -7.08 -3.64 -8.05
N VAL A 285 -8.10 -2.83 -8.34
CA VAL A 285 -8.47 -1.65 -7.52
C VAL A 285 -8.80 -2.02 -6.07
N ASP A 286 -9.48 -3.15 -5.90
CA ASP A 286 -9.87 -3.73 -4.62
C ASP A 286 -8.70 -4.37 -3.84
N LEU A 287 -7.54 -4.50 -4.48
CA LEU A 287 -6.30 -4.98 -3.83
C LEU A 287 -5.50 -3.85 -3.19
N ILE A 288 -5.75 -2.58 -3.53
CA ILE A 288 -4.95 -1.45 -3.04
C ILE A 288 -4.95 -1.36 -1.51
N ALA A 289 -6.12 -1.38 -0.87
CA ALA A 289 -6.22 -1.35 0.59
C ALA A 289 -5.64 -2.64 1.24
N PRO A 290 -5.99 -3.86 0.79
CA PRO A 290 -5.34 -5.07 1.27
C PRO A 290 -3.82 -5.04 1.21
N ILE A 291 -3.24 -4.62 0.08
CA ILE A 291 -1.79 -4.48 -0.10
C ILE A 291 -1.24 -3.46 0.88
N ALA A 292 -1.83 -2.27 0.94
CA ALA A 292 -1.32 -1.16 1.72
C ALA A 292 -1.27 -1.47 3.23
N PHE A 293 -2.18 -2.31 3.71
CA PHE A 293 -2.26 -2.67 5.13
C PHE A 293 -1.47 -3.95 5.45
N THR A 294 -1.47 -4.93 4.55
CA THR A 294 -0.95 -6.28 4.85
C THR A 294 0.52 -6.43 4.49
N VAL A 295 0.93 -5.90 3.34
CA VAL A 295 2.29 -6.10 2.81
C VAL A 295 3.36 -5.43 3.69
N PRO A 296 3.19 -4.19 4.18
CA PRO A 296 4.15 -3.60 5.11
C PRO A 296 4.34 -4.43 6.39
N VAL A 297 3.25 -5.00 6.91
CA VAL A 297 3.30 -5.87 8.11
C VAL A 297 4.07 -7.15 7.82
N LYS A 298 3.72 -7.87 6.75
CA LYS A 298 4.41 -9.09 6.33
C LYS A 298 5.91 -8.86 6.12
N ARG A 299 6.26 -7.77 5.46
CA ARG A 299 7.65 -7.43 5.16
C ARG A 299 8.44 -7.10 6.43
N SER A 300 7.83 -6.37 7.35
CA SER A 300 8.43 -6.05 8.65
C SER A 300 8.74 -7.31 9.47
N LEU A 301 7.83 -8.29 9.46
CA LEU A 301 8.05 -9.59 10.10
C LEU A 301 9.18 -10.37 9.43
N TRP A 302 9.21 -10.40 8.09
CA TRP A 302 10.27 -11.06 7.34
C TRP A 302 11.66 -10.47 7.65
N TRP A 303 11.77 -9.13 7.67
CA TRP A 303 13.02 -8.46 8.03
C TRP A 303 13.46 -8.73 9.47
N ALA A 304 12.51 -8.72 10.40
CA ALA A 304 12.78 -9.06 11.78
C ALA A 304 13.39 -10.47 11.89
N ARG A 305 12.79 -11.46 11.21
CA ARG A 305 13.31 -12.84 11.15
C ARG A 305 14.69 -12.93 10.49
N LYS A 306 14.94 -12.18 9.42
CA LYS A 306 16.27 -12.14 8.77
C LYS A 306 17.34 -11.56 9.70
N LYS A 307 16.98 -10.60 10.56
CA LYS A 307 17.84 -10.02 11.61
C LYS A 307 17.91 -10.89 12.89
N GLU A 308 16.93 -11.78 13.14
CA GLU A 308 16.94 -12.74 14.27
C GLU A 308 18.09 -13.76 14.24
N ALA A 309 18.73 -13.99 13.08
CA ALA A 309 20.01 -14.70 13.03
C ALA A 309 21.11 -14.03 13.89
N THR A 310 20.89 -12.77 14.29
CA THR A 310 21.75 -11.95 15.16
C THR A 310 21.06 -11.54 16.48
N ILE A 311 19.73 -11.64 16.58
CA ILE A 311 18.92 -11.11 17.70
C ILE A 311 18.04 -12.23 18.26
N SER A 312 18.39 -12.73 19.45
CA SER A 312 17.79 -13.94 20.03
C SER A 312 16.48 -13.72 20.81
N THR A 313 15.87 -12.53 20.77
CA THR A 313 14.68 -12.21 21.59
C THR A 313 13.58 -11.50 20.80
N MET A 314 12.34 -11.90 21.07
CA MET A 314 11.11 -11.31 20.52
C MET A 314 11.08 -9.78 20.72
N THR A 315 11.65 -9.28 21.81
CA THR A 315 11.78 -7.84 22.10
C THR A 315 12.63 -7.10 21.07
N GLY A 316 13.72 -7.70 20.58
CA GLY A 316 14.57 -7.10 19.55
C GLY A 316 13.93 -7.13 18.15
N ALA A 317 13.18 -8.18 17.83
CA ALA A 317 12.33 -8.22 16.63
C ALA A 317 11.26 -7.12 16.66
N LEU A 318 10.62 -6.91 17.82
CA LEU A 318 9.63 -5.85 18.03
C LEU A 318 10.22 -4.44 17.94
N GLU A 319 11.46 -4.24 18.40
CA GLU A 319 12.14 -2.95 18.32
C GLU A 319 12.52 -2.61 16.87
N ILE A 320 12.92 -3.61 16.07
CA ILE A 320 13.10 -3.47 14.63
C ILE A 320 11.76 -3.04 14.02
N ILE A 321 10.69 -3.83 14.19
CA ILE A 321 9.37 -3.52 13.61
C ILE A 321 8.87 -2.12 14.00
N ARG A 322 9.13 -1.66 15.24
CA ARG A 322 8.81 -0.29 15.70
C ARG A 322 9.62 0.80 15.00
N LYS A 323 10.88 0.54 14.65
CA LYS A 323 11.71 1.43 13.82
C LYS A 323 11.28 1.38 12.36
N LEU A 324 10.69 0.26 11.91
CA LEU A 324 10.38 0.02 10.50
C LEU A 324 9.07 0.63 10.00
N THR A 325 8.36 1.33 10.87
CA THR A 325 7.04 1.90 10.60
C THR A 325 7.03 3.34 11.07
N THR A 326 6.13 4.18 10.54
CA THR A 326 5.97 5.61 10.91
C THR A 326 5.48 5.82 12.36
N GLY A 327 5.76 4.88 13.26
CA GLY A 327 5.34 4.89 14.66
C GLY A 327 3.95 4.31 14.89
N TRP A 328 3.15 3.99 13.86
CA TRP A 328 1.82 3.38 13.99
C TRP A 328 1.83 2.01 14.67
N LEU A 329 2.92 1.26 14.52
CA LEU A 329 3.07 -0.08 15.07
C LEU A 329 3.34 -0.07 16.59
N LYS A 330 3.53 1.11 17.21
CA LYS A 330 3.45 1.29 18.66
C LYS A 330 2.02 1.07 19.21
N TRP A 331 1.01 1.07 18.33
CA TRP A 331 -0.42 1.18 18.69
C TRP A 331 -1.30 0.06 18.14
N ILE A 332 -0.80 -0.74 17.19
CA ILE A 332 -1.32 -2.10 17.02
C ILE A 332 -0.91 -2.86 18.28
N PRO A 333 -1.80 -3.60 18.95
CA PRO A 333 -1.35 -4.57 19.92
C PRO A 333 -0.38 -5.50 19.19
N LEU A 334 0.91 -5.32 19.46
CA LEU A 334 2.05 -6.11 18.99
C LEU A 334 1.98 -7.60 19.42
N VAL A 335 0.85 -7.98 20.03
CA VAL A 335 0.46 -9.27 20.58
C VAL A 335 -0.98 -9.58 20.14
N GLY A 336 -1.38 -9.11 18.95
CA GLY A 336 -2.69 -9.34 18.34
C GLY A 336 -2.76 -10.71 17.65
N TYR A 337 -3.97 -11.26 17.53
CA TYR A 337 -4.22 -12.56 16.90
C TYR A 337 -3.77 -12.56 15.43
N TYR A 338 -3.81 -11.40 14.76
CA TYR A 338 -3.33 -11.27 13.38
C TYR A 338 -1.81 -11.51 13.21
N PHE A 339 -0.97 -11.01 14.11
CA PHE A 339 0.48 -11.27 14.03
C PHE A 339 0.82 -12.75 14.24
N GLY A 340 0.14 -13.39 15.20
CA GLY A 340 0.25 -14.84 15.38
C GLY A 340 -0.25 -15.60 14.15
N LEU A 341 -1.33 -15.15 13.53
CA LEU A 341 -1.85 -15.74 12.30
C LEU A 341 -0.88 -15.57 11.12
N LEU A 342 -0.29 -14.39 10.91
CA LEU A 342 0.76 -14.19 9.90
C LEU A 342 1.99 -15.07 10.15
N ASP A 343 2.41 -15.21 11.41
CA ASP A 343 3.51 -16.09 11.79
C ASP A 343 3.21 -17.56 11.45
N GLN A 344 1.99 -18.02 11.72
CA GLN A 344 1.50 -19.35 11.35
C GLN A 344 1.42 -19.55 9.83
N ILE A 345 0.90 -18.57 9.08
CA ILE A 345 0.85 -18.60 7.60
C ILE A 345 2.26 -18.73 7.05
N ALA A 346 3.20 -17.90 7.52
CA ALA A 346 4.58 -17.94 7.05
C ALA A 346 5.34 -19.21 7.50
N LYS A 347 4.78 -19.99 8.43
CA LYS A 347 5.26 -21.34 8.80
C LYS A 347 4.56 -22.45 8.01
N ASN A 348 3.84 -22.11 6.94
CA ASN A 348 3.04 -23.01 6.12
C ASN A 348 2.03 -23.85 6.91
N GLN A 349 1.51 -23.31 8.01
CA GLN A 349 0.43 -23.97 8.73
C GLN A 349 -0.89 -23.75 8.00
N VAL A 350 -1.71 -24.81 7.92
CA VAL A 350 -3.05 -24.71 7.32
C VAL A 350 -3.94 -23.92 8.27
N ILE A 351 -4.34 -22.72 7.86
CA ILE A 351 -5.23 -21.85 8.63
C ILE A 351 -6.51 -21.61 7.84
N ASN A 352 -7.65 -21.87 8.48
CA ASN A 352 -8.93 -21.42 7.96
C ASN A 352 -9.14 -19.93 8.29
N LEU A 353 -8.81 -19.06 7.34
CA LEU A 353 -8.94 -17.61 7.49
C LEU A 353 -10.40 -17.17 7.74
N THR A 354 -11.40 -17.95 7.30
CA THR A 354 -12.81 -17.64 7.52
C THR A 354 -13.17 -17.80 8.99
N ASP A 355 -12.80 -18.93 9.60
CA ASP A 355 -13.02 -19.18 11.03
C ASP A 355 -12.26 -18.17 11.90
N ALA A 356 -11.04 -17.83 11.48
CA ALA A 356 -10.20 -16.83 12.14
C ALA A 356 -10.88 -15.45 12.15
N LYS A 357 -11.44 -15.01 11.02
CA LYS A 357 -12.19 -13.76 10.89
C LYS A 357 -13.44 -13.77 11.78
N GLU A 358 -14.24 -14.82 11.74
CA GLU A 358 -15.44 -14.93 12.58
C GLU A 358 -15.11 -14.89 14.07
N LYS A 359 -14.02 -15.55 14.48
CA LYS A 359 -13.53 -15.54 15.86
C LYS A 359 -13.09 -14.13 16.27
N ALA A 360 -12.41 -13.40 15.39
CA ALA A 360 -12.02 -12.01 15.63
C ALA A 360 -13.25 -11.11 15.82
N ILE A 361 -14.27 -11.24 14.96
CA ILE A 361 -15.55 -10.51 15.08
C ILE A 361 -16.25 -10.84 16.40
N LYS A 362 -16.41 -12.13 16.74
CA LYS A 362 -17.06 -12.59 17.99
C LYS A 362 -16.36 -12.06 19.24
N LYS A 363 -15.04 -11.88 19.19
CA LYS A 363 -14.24 -11.31 20.28
C LYS A 363 -14.20 -9.77 20.28
N GLY A 364 -14.87 -9.10 19.34
CA GLY A 364 -14.81 -7.65 19.19
C GLY A 364 -13.45 -7.12 18.74
N ASN A 365 -12.60 -7.98 18.17
CA ASN A 365 -11.30 -7.60 17.64
C ASN A 365 -11.41 -7.27 16.14
N PHE A 366 -11.93 -6.08 15.89
CA PHE A 366 -12.31 -5.65 14.55
C PHE A 366 -11.12 -5.32 13.63
N ILE A 367 -9.98 -4.91 14.20
CA ILE A 367 -8.74 -4.69 13.44
C ILE A 367 -8.27 -6.02 12.84
N ASP A 368 -8.19 -7.07 13.67
CA ASP A 368 -7.78 -8.40 13.20
C ASP A 368 -8.78 -8.94 12.18
N ALA A 369 -10.09 -8.70 12.35
CA ALA A 369 -11.09 -9.13 11.37
C ALA A 369 -10.87 -8.51 9.97
N VAL A 370 -10.54 -7.21 9.90
CA VAL A 370 -10.24 -6.51 8.63
C VAL A 370 -8.93 -6.99 8.03
N LEU A 371 -7.87 -7.10 8.84
CA LEU A 371 -6.57 -7.56 8.35
C LEU A 371 -6.62 -9.02 7.86
N ILE A 372 -7.43 -9.88 8.49
CA ILE A 372 -7.69 -11.24 8.00
C ILE A 372 -8.49 -11.20 6.69
N ALA A 373 -9.50 -10.33 6.56
CA ALA A 373 -10.24 -10.17 5.31
C ALA A 373 -9.33 -9.69 4.16
N PHE A 374 -8.39 -8.79 4.44
CA PHE A 374 -7.35 -8.39 3.50
C PHE A 374 -6.44 -9.56 3.11
N GLU A 375 -6.02 -10.38 4.07
CA GLU A 375 -5.21 -11.56 3.79
C GLU A 375 -5.95 -12.58 2.92
N GLN A 376 -7.25 -12.82 3.20
CA GLN A 376 -8.12 -13.65 2.37
C GLN A 376 -8.17 -13.13 0.94
N LYS A 377 -8.30 -11.81 0.79
CA LYS A 377 -8.36 -11.16 -0.52
C LYS A 377 -7.04 -11.31 -1.29
N LEU A 378 -5.90 -11.12 -0.63
CA LEU A 378 -4.58 -11.27 -1.26
C LEU A 378 -4.27 -12.72 -1.65
N SER A 379 -4.78 -13.68 -0.88
CA SER A 379 -4.55 -15.12 -1.10
C SER A 379 -5.50 -15.75 -2.13
N ALA A 380 -6.50 -15.01 -2.62
CA ALA A 380 -7.45 -15.52 -3.61
C ALA A 380 -6.76 -15.73 -4.98
N ILE A 381 -7.19 -16.76 -5.73
CA ILE A 381 -6.59 -17.15 -7.03
C ILE A 381 -6.58 -15.99 -8.02
N ASP A 382 -7.68 -15.25 -8.13
CA ASP A 382 -7.79 -14.10 -9.05
C ASP A 382 -6.80 -12.98 -8.69
N SER A 383 -6.42 -12.88 -7.42
CA SER A 383 -5.41 -11.93 -6.93
C SER A 383 -4.00 -12.35 -7.35
N ILE A 384 -3.70 -13.65 -7.46
CA ILE A 384 -2.35 -14.15 -7.84
C ILE A 384 -2.00 -13.75 -9.27
N ASN A 385 -2.97 -13.74 -10.19
CA ASN A 385 -2.75 -13.27 -11.56
C ASN A 385 -2.67 -11.75 -11.69
N THR A 386 -3.14 -11.03 -10.67
CA THR A 386 -3.30 -9.56 -10.67
C THR A 386 -2.23 -8.86 -9.84
N TYR A 387 -1.73 -9.49 -8.78
CA TYR A 387 -0.69 -9.00 -7.89
C TYR A 387 0.32 -10.13 -7.65
N ILE A 388 1.60 -9.79 -7.77
CA ILE A 388 2.69 -10.66 -7.32
C ILE A 388 3.62 -9.84 -6.42
N GLY A 389 3.83 -10.35 -5.21
CA GLY A 389 4.78 -9.79 -4.27
C GLY A 389 6.08 -10.57 -4.22
N CYS A 390 7.02 -10.09 -3.41
CA CYS A 390 8.22 -10.86 -3.08
C CYS A 390 7.82 -12.17 -2.38
N ASN A 391 8.03 -13.30 -3.05
CA ASN A 391 7.89 -14.61 -2.43
C ASN A 391 9.17 -14.92 -1.64
N GLU A 392 8.99 -15.39 -0.40
CA GLU A 392 10.06 -15.75 0.54
C GLU A 392 11.08 -16.76 -0.04
N GLU A 393 10.72 -17.46 -1.13
CA GLU A 393 11.55 -18.45 -1.81
C GLU A 393 12.49 -17.89 -2.90
N SER A 394 12.19 -16.72 -3.48
CA SER A 394 12.96 -16.15 -4.61
C SER A 394 14.31 -15.53 -4.21
N SER A 395 14.70 -15.66 -2.95
CA SER A 395 15.97 -15.14 -2.40
C SER A 395 16.88 -16.23 -1.82
N ARG A 396 16.69 -17.50 -2.24
CA ARG A 396 17.63 -18.59 -2.01
C ARG A 396 18.57 -18.79 -3.19
#